data_AF-A0A7Y7MZ40-F1
#
_entry.id   AF-A0A7Y7MZ40-F1
#
_cell.length_a   1.000
_cell.length_b   1.000
_cell.length_c   1.000
_cell.angle_alpha   90.00
_cell.angle_beta   90.00
_cell.angle_gamma   90.00
#
_symmetry.space_group_name_H-M   'P 1'
#
loop_
_entity.id
_entity.type
_entity.pdbx_description
1 polymer ?
#
loop_
_entity_poly.entity_id
_entity_poly.type
_entity_poly.pdbx_seq_one_letter_code
_entity_poly.pdbx_strand_id
1 'polypeptide(L)'
;MRFWVKVIIVSVPLSANLAFASHCDRENWQILLDRQLAFEGRYNQYTKEFNQVLSTYDSQTLLSKHFTETQIIELWAKYEERFNVQLKSHMNTAYDVSEVLLKQAYVVSTELEGAQSLTRSWQAVAKHCTKAKLPSQSESAQVHVASSQSLSKDLHTLSEKFRQLSSKYRQEATMIDEARHSKSSQNDVPN
;
A
#
# COMPACT_ATOMS: atom_id res chain seq x y z
N MET A 1 -0.71 -7.15 13.82
CA MET A 1 0.66 -7.44 13.32
C MET A 1 1.35 -6.11 13.03
N ARG A 2 2.42 -5.75 13.76
CA ARG A 2 3.19 -4.53 13.52
C ARG A 2 4.33 -4.83 12.55
N PHE A 3 4.51 -4.00 11.51
CA PHE A 3 5.64 -4.15 10.59
C PHE A 3 6.87 -3.40 11.09
N TRP A 4 8.02 -4.07 10.99
CA TRP A 4 9.33 -3.49 11.24
C TRP A 4 9.78 -2.68 10.02
N VAL A 5 10.23 -1.46 10.26
CA VAL A 5 10.99 -0.67 9.28
C VAL A 5 12.28 -1.43 8.97
N LYS A 6 12.44 -1.94 7.75
CA LYS A 6 13.72 -2.45 7.27
C LYS A 6 14.45 -1.33 6.56
N VAL A 7 15.33 -0.65 7.28
CA VAL A 7 16.36 0.19 6.70
C VAL A 7 17.56 -0.72 6.42
N ILE A 8 17.83 -1.01 5.15
CA ILE A 8 19.08 -1.65 4.74
C ILE A 8 19.97 -0.52 4.19
N ILE A 9 20.73 0.14 5.07
CA ILE A 9 21.83 1.00 4.65
C ILE A 9 23.06 0.10 4.54
N VAL A 10 23.37 -0.36 3.33
CA VAL A 10 24.66 -0.97 3.03
C VAL A 10 25.57 0.12 2.49
N SER A 11 26.28 0.78 3.39
CA SER A 11 27.40 1.66 3.05
C SER A 11 28.67 0.82 2.86
N VAL A 12 29.03 0.51 1.62
CA VAL A 12 30.34 -0.09 1.32
C VAL A 12 31.35 1.03 1.08
N PRO A 13 32.52 1.03 1.74
CA PRO A 13 33.57 1.98 1.44
C PRO A 13 34.13 1.70 0.03
N LEU A 14 34.04 2.70 -0.87
CA LEU A 14 34.75 2.67 -2.14
C LEU A 14 36.26 2.72 -1.85
N SER A 15 36.94 1.59 -1.92
CA SER A 15 38.40 1.57 -2.04
C SER A 15 38.78 2.13 -3.41
N ALA A 16 39.55 3.21 -3.38
CA ALA A 16 40.01 3.95 -4.55
C ALA A 16 40.90 3.06 -5.43
N ASN A 17 40.36 2.55 -6.53
CA ASN A 17 41.14 2.15 -7.69
C ASN A 17 40.63 2.94 -8.89
N LEU A 18 41.35 4.02 -9.20
CA LEU A 18 41.22 4.75 -10.46
C LEU A 18 41.65 3.83 -11.61
N ALA A 19 40.70 3.32 -12.39
CA ALA A 19 40.84 3.11 -13.84
C ALA A 19 39.57 2.51 -14.47
N PHE A 20 38.92 3.32 -15.31
CA PHE A 20 38.17 2.96 -16.52
C PHE A 20 37.13 1.83 -16.47
N ALA A 21 35.87 2.21 -16.20
CA ALA A 21 34.71 1.64 -16.89
C ALA A 21 33.60 2.69 -16.93
N SER A 22 33.36 3.30 -18.08
CA SER A 22 32.39 4.41 -18.29
C SER A 22 30.91 4.06 -18.05
N HIS A 23 30.58 2.84 -17.63
CA HIS A 23 29.26 2.45 -17.10
C HIS A 23 29.31 1.69 -15.76
N CYS A 24 30.50 1.52 -15.16
CA CYS A 24 30.66 1.50 -13.70
C CYS A 24 31.01 2.93 -13.23
N ASP A 25 30.53 3.89 -14.01
CA ASP A 25 30.73 5.30 -13.84
C ASP A 25 29.98 5.74 -12.59
N ARG A 26 30.72 6.41 -11.72
CA ARG A 26 30.27 6.86 -10.41
C ARG A 26 29.02 7.71 -10.53
N GLU A 27 28.88 8.48 -11.61
CA GLU A 27 27.72 9.34 -11.85
C GLU A 27 26.45 8.53 -12.14
N ASN A 28 26.51 7.58 -13.08
CA ASN A 28 25.40 6.66 -13.38
C ASN A 28 25.01 5.81 -12.17
N TRP A 29 26.00 5.35 -11.39
CA TRP A 29 25.76 4.62 -10.16
C TRP A 29 25.03 5.47 -9.12
N GLN A 30 25.52 6.69 -8.88
CA GLN A 30 24.92 7.59 -7.90
C GLN A 30 23.49 7.96 -8.27
N ILE A 31 23.22 8.24 -9.56
CA ILE A 31 21.86 8.52 -10.06
C ILE A 31 20.92 7.34 -9.78
N LEU A 32 21.35 6.10 -10.03
CA LEU A 32 20.52 4.92 -9.74
C LEU A 32 20.31 4.70 -8.25
N LEU A 33 21.34 4.96 -7.44
CA LEU A 33 21.24 4.86 -5.99
C LEU A 33 20.28 5.91 -5.42
N ASP A 34 20.39 7.17 -5.86
CA ASP A 34 19.49 8.25 -5.43
C ASP A 34 18.05 7.95 -5.82
N ARG A 35 17.83 7.44 -7.03
CA ARG A 35 16.50 6.98 -7.45
C ARG A 35 16.01 5.83 -6.57
N GLN A 36 16.83 4.82 -6.29
CA GLN A 36 16.45 3.72 -5.41
C GLN A 36 16.05 4.22 -4.01
N LEU A 37 16.87 5.07 -3.40
CA LEU A 37 16.59 5.67 -2.09
C LEU A 37 15.31 6.50 -2.10
N ALA A 38 15.03 7.24 -3.17
CA ALA A 38 13.79 7.99 -3.30
C ALA A 38 12.56 7.07 -3.36
N PHE A 39 12.63 5.95 -4.10
CA PHE A 39 11.56 4.95 -4.16
C PHE A 39 11.36 4.24 -2.81
N GLU A 40 12.45 3.85 -2.14
CA GLU A 40 12.39 3.28 -0.78
C GLU A 40 11.81 4.27 0.23
N GLY A 41 12.15 5.56 0.11
CA GLY A 41 11.59 6.65 0.91
C GLY A 41 10.08 6.79 0.73
N ARG A 42 9.59 6.79 -0.51
CA ARG A 42 8.14 6.82 -0.80
C ARG A 42 7.43 5.58 -0.28
N TYR A 43 8.00 4.38 -0.49
CA TYR A 43 7.46 3.14 0.07
C TYR A 43 7.31 3.21 1.59
N ASN A 44 8.33 3.70 2.29
CA ASN A 44 8.30 3.88 3.73
C ASN A 44 7.22 4.87 4.18
N GLN A 45 7.01 5.95 3.41
CA GLN A 45 5.96 6.92 3.68
C GLN A 45 4.56 6.28 3.52
N TYR A 46 4.30 5.61 2.40
CA TYR A 46 3.04 4.90 2.18
C TYR A 46 2.78 3.82 3.25
N THR A 47 3.84 3.17 3.73
CA THR A 47 3.74 2.17 4.80
C THR A 47 3.35 2.80 6.15
N LYS A 48 3.90 3.99 6.47
CA LYS A 48 3.49 4.75 7.66
C LYS A 48 2.02 5.15 7.60
N GLU A 49 1.60 5.68 6.45
CA GLU A 49 0.20 6.05 6.19
C GLU A 49 -0.72 4.84 6.34
N PHE A 50 -0.38 3.72 5.71
CA PHE A 50 -1.14 2.48 5.85
C PHE A 50 -1.27 2.04 7.31
N ASN A 51 -0.16 2.05 8.07
CA ASN A 51 -0.18 1.63 9.47
C ASN A 51 -1.05 2.56 10.33
N GLN A 52 -1.09 3.86 10.04
CA GLN A 52 -1.96 4.80 10.74
C GLN A 52 -3.44 4.52 10.45
N VAL A 53 -3.79 4.31 9.18
CA VAL A 53 -5.17 3.96 8.80
C VAL A 53 -5.54 2.62 9.41
N LEU A 54 -4.68 1.60 9.36
CA LEU A 54 -4.94 0.29 9.95
C LEU A 54 -5.17 0.40 11.47
N SER A 55 -4.35 1.18 12.18
CA SER A 55 -4.55 1.42 13.61
C SER A 55 -5.90 2.10 13.89
N THR A 56 -6.31 3.03 13.02
CA THR A 56 -7.61 3.69 13.12
C THR A 56 -8.73 2.68 12.90
N TYR A 57 -8.65 1.88 11.82
CA TYR A 57 -9.59 0.81 11.55
C TYR A 57 -9.70 -0.14 12.74
N ASP A 58 -8.59 -0.63 13.29
CA ASP A 58 -8.59 -1.57 14.40
C ASP A 58 -9.30 -1.00 15.64
N SER A 59 -9.14 0.30 15.91
CA SER A 59 -9.80 1.00 17.03
C SER A 59 -11.27 1.35 16.79
N GLN A 60 -11.71 1.41 15.52
CA GLN A 60 -13.08 1.79 15.18
C GLN A 60 -14.07 0.66 15.48
N THR A 61 -15.19 1.03 16.11
CA THR A 61 -16.35 0.17 16.32
C THR A 61 -17.22 0.18 15.06
N LEU A 62 -16.84 -0.63 14.08
CA LEU A 62 -17.64 -0.88 12.88
C LEU A 62 -18.69 -1.96 13.18
N LEU A 63 -19.92 -1.77 12.70
CA LEU A 63 -21.01 -2.71 12.93
C LEU A 63 -20.71 -4.08 12.31
N SER A 64 -20.15 -4.10 11.11
CA SER A 64 -19.71 -5.31 10.38
C SER A 64 -18.68 -6.15 11.14
N LYS A 65 -18.01 -5.62 12.17
CA LYS A 65 -17.10 -6.40 13.03
C LYS A 65 -17.83 -7.18 14.12
N HIS A 66 -19.02 -6.75 14.50
CA HIS A 66 -19.68 -7.20 15.73
C HIS A 66 -21.07 -7.78 15.50
N PHE A 67 -21.68 -7.48 14.35
CA PHE A 67 -23.05 -7.85 14.05
C PHE A 67 -23.14 -8.52 12.67
N THR A 68 -24.13 -9.40 12.54
CA THR A 68 -24.54 -9.91 11.23
C THR A 68 -25.40 -8.88 10.50
N GLU A 69 -25.53 -9.05 9.19
CA GLU A 69 -26.40 -8.21 8.36
C GLU A 69 -27.84 -8.17 8.91
N THR A 70 -28.40 -9.33 9.29
CA THR A 70 -29.74 -9.43 9.91
C THR A 70 -29.85 -8.62 11.21
N GLN A 71 -28.84 -8.69 12.07
CA GLN A 71 -28.84 -7.93 13.32
C GLN A 71 -28.78 -6.41 13.07
N ILE A 72 -28.10 -5.97 12.01
CA ILE A 72 -28.03 -4.55 11.63
C ILE A 72 -29.35 -4.10 11.00
N ILE A 73 -30.02 -4.95 10.22
CA ILE A 73 -31.39 -4.71 9.73
C ILE A 73 -32.34 -4.47 10.92
N GLU A 74 -32.32 -5.37 11.91
CA GLU A 74 -33.15 -5.24 13.12
C GLU A 74 -32.81 -3.97 13.92
N LEU A 75 -31.52 -3.66 14.05
CA LEU A 75 -31.04 -2.43 14.70
C LEU A 75 -31.60 -1.19 13.98
N TRP A 76 -31.49 -1.12 12.66
CA TRP A 76 -32.02 -0.01 11.86
C TRP A 76 -33.56 0.10 11.95
N ALA A 77 -34.25 -1.03 12.02
CA ALA A 77 -35.70 -1.07 12.15
C ALA A 77 -36.17 -0.54 13.51
N LYS A 78 -35.50 -0.91 14.60
CA LYS A 78 -35.94 -0.74 16.00
C LYS A 78 -35.74 0.66 16.58
N TYR A 79 -34.69 1.39 16.18
CA TYR A 79 -34.34 2.66 16.81
C TYR A 79 -34.96 3.89 16.13
N GLU A 80 -35.08 4.96 16.92
CA GLU A 80 -35.68 6.24 16.52
C GLU A 80 -34.93 6.92 15.35
N GLU A 81 -35.61 7.84 14.66
CA GLU A 81 -35.10 8.53 13.47
C GLU A 81 -33.73 9.20 13.67
N ARG A 82 -33.47 9.76 14.86
CA ARG A 82 -32.20 10.39 15.20
C ARG A 82 -31.02 9.40 15.16
N PHE A 83 -31.23 8.14 15.53
CA PHE A 83 -30.22 7.10 15.43
C PHE A 83 -29.93 6.74 13.97
N ASN A 84 -30.96 6.71 13.12
CA ASN A 84 -30.80 6.46 11.69
C ASN A 84 -30.02 7.57 10.98
N VAL A 85 -30.11 8.83 11.44
CA VAL A 85 -29.24 9.92 10.96
C VAL A 85 -27.76 9.64 11.26
N GLN A 86 -27.45 9.18 12.48
CA GLN A 86 -26.08 8.83 12.86
C GLN A 86 -25.55 7.64 12.05
N LEU A 87 -26.37 6.60 11.87
CA LEU A 87 -26.00 5.45 11.05
C LEU A 87 -25.81 5.81 9.57
N LYS A 88 -26.64 6.70 9.02
CA LYS A 88 -26.46 7.23 7.65
C LYS A 88 -25.15 8.00 7.52
N SER A 89 -24.80 8.81 8.53
CA SER A 89 -23.50 9.52 8.55
C SER A 89 -22.33 8.54 8.62
N HIS A 90 -22.46 7.49 9.43
CA HIS A 90 -21.45 6.44 9.53
C HIS A 90 -21.27 5.69 8.20
N MET A 91 -22.36 5.27 7.57
CA MET A 91 -22.37 4.66 6.24
C MET A 91 -21.65 5.51 5.20
N ASN A 92 -21.99 6.80 5.11
CA ASN A 92 -21.33 7.73 4.18
C ASN A 92 -19.83 7.84 4.46
N THR A 93 -19.45 7.98 5.73
CA THR A 93 -18.03 8.04 6.13
C THR A 93 -17.29 6.76 5.74
N ALA A 94 -17.91 5.59 5.92
CA ALA A 94 -17.32 4.31 5.52
C ALA A 94 -17.15 4.22 3.99
N TYR A 95 -18.09 4.74 3.19
CA TYR A 95 -17.91 4.87 1.75
C TYR A 95 -16.75 5.80 1.39
N ASP A 96 -16.69 6.99 1.97
CA ASP A 96 -15.63 7.97 1.69
C ASP A 96 -14.24 7.40 2.01
N VAL A 97 -14.10 6.74 3.17
CA VAL A 97 -12.84 6.09 3.57
C VAL A 97 -12.49 4.95 2.62
N SER A 98 -13.47 4.15 2.20
CA SER A 98 -13.26 3.09 1.21
C SER A 98 -12.68 3.62 -0.10
N GLU A 99 -13.21 4.73 -0.61
CA GLU A 99 -12.76 5.35 -1.86
C GLU A 99 -11.35 5.95 -1.73
N VAL A 100 -11.05 6.63 -0.62
CA VAL A 100 -9.71 7.17 -0.34
C VAL A 100 -8.67 6.06 -0.30
N LEU A 101 -8.99 4.93 0.35
CA LEU A 101 -8.08 3.78 0.42
C LEU A 101 -7.88 3.10 -0.93
N LEU A 102 -8.93 3.02 -1.75
CA LEU A 102 -8.81 2.49 -3.10
C LEU A 102 -7.93 3.38 -3.99
N LYS A 103 -8.08 4.70 -3.86
CA LYS A 103 -7.20 5.67 -4.53
C LYS A 103 -5.75 5.51 -4.08
N GLN A 104 -5.52 5.33 -2.77
CA GLN A 104 -4.16 5.10 -2.25
C GLN A 104 -3.56 3.79 -2.76
N ALA A 105 -4.35 2.71 -2.85
CA ALA A 105 -3.92 1.47 -3.49
C ALA A 105 -3.47 1.70 -4.94
N TYR A 106 -4.23 2.48 -5.70
CA TYR A 106 -3.87 2.83 -7.07
C TYR A 106 -2.54 3.61 -7.11
N VAL A 107 -2.38 4.65 -6.31
CA VAL A 107 -1.13 5.44 -6.23
C VAL A 107 0.06 4.52 -5.93
N VAL A 108 -0.02 3.66 -4.92
CA VAL A 108 1.05 2.71 -4.59
C VAL A 108 1.33 1.75 -5.75
N SER A 109 0.29 1.29 -6.46
CA SER A 109 0.47 0.39 -7.61
C SER A 109 1.19 1.04 -8.78
N THR A 110 1.04 2.35 -9.00
CA THR A 110 1.75 3.05 -10.09
C THR A 110 3.27 3.11 -9.87
N GLU A 111 3.73 2.98 -8.63
CA GLU A 111 5.16 2.96 -8.30
C GLU A 111 5.84 1.63 -8.69
N LEU A 112 5.06 0.57 -8.96
CA LEU A 112 5.56 -0.74 -9.34
C LEU A 112 6.38 -0.70 -10.63
N GLU A 113 5.90 0.02 -11.64
CA GLU A 113 6.61 0.15 -12.92
C GLU A 113 7.98 0.83 -12.72
N GLY A 114 8.03 1.81 -11.82
CA GLY A 114 9.25 2.49 -11.43
C GLY A 114 10.26 1.58 -10.72
N ALA A 115 9.81 0.77 -9.76
CA ALA A 115 10.66 -0.20 -9.06
C ALA A 115 11.15 -1.34 -9.97
N GLN A 116 10.32 -1.77 -10.93
CA GLN A 116 10.74 -2.72 -11.97
C GLN A 116 11.75 -2.07 -12.93
N SER A 117 11.58 -0.80 -13.26
CA SER A 117 12.56 -0.07 -14.05
C SER A 117 13.91 0.02 -13.34
N LEU A 118 13.92 0.28 -12.02
CA LEU A 118 15.15 0.27 -11.21
C LEU A 118 15.84 -1.09 -11.27
N THR A 119 15.08 -2.18 -11.14
CA THR A 119 15.61 -3.54 -11.27
C THR A 119 16.33 -3.73 -12.61
N ARG A 120 15.71 -3.32 -13.73
CA ARG A 120 16.31 -3.42 -15.06
C ARG A 120 17.58 -2.58 -15.20
N SER A 121 17.58 -1.37 -14.64
CA SER A 121 18.75 -0.48 -14.66
C SER A 121 19.93 -1.08 -13.89
N TRP A 122 19.70 -1.61 -12.68
CA TRP A 122 20.75 -2.27 -11.91
C TRP A 122 21.27 -3.55 -12.58
N GLN A 123 20.39 -4.31 -13.24
CA GLN A 123 20.79 -5.48 -14.03
C GLN A 123 21.70 -5.07 -15.21
N ALA A 124 21.43 -3.94 -15.85
CA ALA A 124 22.27 -3.43 -16.93
C ALA A 124 23.68 -3.07 -16.42
N VAL A 125 23.76 -2.39 -15.28
CA VAL A 125 25.05 -2.07 -14.62
C VAL A 125 25.80 -3.34 -14.24
N ALA A 126 25.15 -4.31 -13.58
CA ALA A 126 25.78 -5.57 -13.18
C ALA A 126 26.35 -6.33 -14.40
N LYS A 127 25.57 -6.42 -15.49
CA LYS A 127 26.03 -7.02 -16.76
C LYS A 127 27.22 -6.27 -17.34
N HIS A 128 27.20 -4.94 -17.31
CA HIS A 128 28.30 -4.13 -17.82
C HIS A 128 29.59 -4.34 -17.00
N CYS A 129 29.52 -4.23 -15.67
CA CYS A 129 30.68 -4.42 -14.81
C CYS A 129 31.23 -5.86 -14.89
N THR A 130 30.37 -6.87 -15.11
CA THR A 130 30.80 -8.23 -15.42
C THR A 130 31.63 -8.29 -16.72
N LYS A 131 31.15 -7.66 -17.80
CA LYS A 131 31.89 -7.61 -19.09
C LYS A 131 33.22 -6.86 -18.96
N ALA A 132 33.26 -5.84 -18.11
CA ALA A 132 34.48 -5.08 -17.80
C ALA A 132 35.45 -5.82 -16.85
N LYS A 133 35.15 -7.07 -16.44
CA LYS A 133 35.95 -7.86 -15.49
C LYS A 133 36.13 -7.16 -14.13
N LEU A 134 35.08 -6.48 -13.67
CA LEU A 134 35.00 -5.79 -12.39
C LEU A 134 34.04 -6.56 -11.44
N PRO A 135 34.49 -7.64 -10.79
CA PRO A 135 33.62 -8.56 -10.06
C PRO A 135 32.98 -7.93 -8.82
N SER A 136 33.73 -7.11 -8.06
CA SER A 136 33.20 -6.43 -6.86
C SER A 136 32.06 -5.48 -7.20
N GLN A 137 32.19 -4.71 -8.29
CA GLN A 137 31.16 -3.79 -8.75
C GLN A 137 29.94 -4.53 -9.30
N SER A 138 30.17 -5.65 -9.98
CA SER A 138 29.08 -6.52 -10.44
C SER A 138 28.29 -7.10 -9.26
N GLU A 139 28.98 -7.64 -8.25
CA GLU A 139 28.37 -8.19 -7.04
C GLU A 139 27.57 -7.12 -6.29
N SER A 140 28.16 -5.93 -6.09
CA SER A 140 27.46 -4.80 -5.48
C SER A 140 26.20 -4.42 -6.27
N ALA A 141 26.26 -4.37 -7.61
CA ALA A 141 25.09 -4.06 -8.43
C ALA A 141 24.01 -5.14 -8.31
N GLN A 142 24.38 -6.41 -8.16
CA GLN A 142 23.41 -7.50 -7.94
C GLN A 142 22.68 -7.38 -6.60
N VAL A 143 23.32 -6.86 -5.56
CA VAL A 143 22.63 -6.54 -4.30
C VAL A 143 21.52 -5.51 -4.54
N HIS A 144 21.78 -4.47 -5.34
CA HIS A 144 20.77 -3.47 -5.70
C HIS A 144 19.66 -4.02 -6.60
N VAL A 145 19.97 -4.97 -7.49
CA VAL A 145 18.96 -5.74 -8.25
C VAL A 145 18.00 -6.45 -7.28
N ALA A 146 18.54 -7.20 -6.32
CA ALA A 146 17.74 -7.93 -5.35
C ALA A 146 16.90 -6.99 -4.47
N SER A 147 17.46 -5.87 -4.03
CA SER A 147 16.72 -4.86 -3.27
C SER A 147 15.54 -4.28 -4.06
N SER A 148 15.78 -3.91 -5.32
CA SER A 148 14.75 -3.34 -6.21
C SER A 148 13.62 -4.35 -6.52
N GLN A 149 13.97 -5.64 -6.63
CA GLN A 149 13.00 -6.72 -6.77
C GLN A 149 12.16 -6.91 -5.50
N SER A 150 12.78 -6.83 -4.31
CA SER A 150 12.05 -6.87 -3.04
C SER A 150 11.07 -5.70 -2.97
N LEU A 151 11.55 -4.48 -3.24
CA LEU A 151 10.74 -3.27 -3.22
C LEU A 151 9.51 -3.38 -4.14
N SER A 152 9.67 -3.96 -5.32
CA SER A 152 8.54 -4.21 -6.24
C SER A 152 7.49 -5.13 -5.62
N LYS A 153 7.91 -6.21 -4.94
CA LYS A 153 6.98 -7.13 -4.23
C LYS A 153 6.33 -6.45 -3.03
N ASP A 154 7.09 -5.65 -2.31
CA ASP A 154 6.64 -4.94 -1.12
C ASP A 154 5.58 -3.87 -1.48
N LEU A 155 5.79 -3.11 -2.56
CA LEU A 155 4.81 -2.17 -3.11
C LEU A 155 3.53 -2.89 -3.55
N HIS A 156 3.66 -4.04 -4.22
CA HIS A 156 2.50 -4.80 -4.68
C HIS A 156 1.67 -5.28 -3.48
N THR A 157 2.35 -5.82 -2.46
CA THR A 157 1.73 -6.26 -1.22
C THR A 157 1.05 -5.10 -0.49
N LEU A 158 1.69 -3.93 -0.44
CA LEU A 158 1.12 -2.73 0.20
C LEU A 158 -0.14 -2.26 -0.53
N SER A 159 -0.11 -2.22 -1.87
CA SER A 159 -1.29 -1.91 -2.69
C SER A 159 -2.46 -2.86 -2.39
N GLU A 160 -2.21 -4.17 -2.33
CA GLU A 160 -3.25 -5.15 -2.01
C GLU A 160 -3.83 -4.96 -0.60
N LYS A 161 -2.98 -4.63 0.39
CA LYS A 161 -3.45 -4.33 1.74
C LYS A 161 -4.37 -3.11 1.80
N PHE A 162 -4.07 -2.06 1.04
CA PHE A 162 -4.98 -0.92 0.91
C PHE A 162 -6.33 -1.34 0.29
N ARG A 163 -6.32 -2.16 -0.77
CA ARG A 163 -7.56 -2.69 -1.38
C ARG A 163 -8.39 -3.52 -0.40
N GLN A 164 -7.73 -4.39 0.36
CA GLN A 164 -8.41 -5.20 1.38
C GLN A 164 -9.05 -4.34 2.46
N LEU A 165 -8.36 -3.31 2.94
CA LEU A 165 -8.91 -2.40 3.94
C LEU A 165 -10.06 -1.56 3.37
N SER A 166 -9.93 -1.08 2.13
CA SER A 166 -11.00 -0.41 1.38
C SER A 166 -12.25 -1.28 1.27
N SER A 167 -12.09 -2.57 0.95
CA SER A 167 -13.19 -3.53 0.85
C SER A 167 -13.92 -3.73 2.19
N LYS A 168 -13.20 -3.76 3.31
CA LYS A 168 -13.82 -3.86 4.64
C LYS A 168 -14.68 -2.64 4.98
N TYR A 169 -14.23 -1.43 4.65
CA TYR A 169 -15.04 -0.22 4.80
C TYR A 169 -16.22 -0.19 3.83
N ARG A 170 -16.05 -0.70 2.60
CA ARG A 170 -17.16 -0.84 1.65
C ARG A 170 -18.22 -1.77 2.19
N GLN A 171 -17.82 -2.91 2.76
CA GLN A 171 -18.72 -3.88 3.38
C GLN A 171 -19.52 -3.26 4.54
N GLU A 172 -18.87 -2.49 5.42
CA GLU A 172 -19.56 -1.74 6.48
C GLU A 172 -20.69 -0.87 5.89
N ALA A 173 -20.35 -0.07 4.88
CA ALA A 173 -21.31 0.84 4.26
C ALA A 173 -22.45 0.11 3.55
N THR A 174 -22.14 -0.93 2.77
CA THR A 174 -23.15 -1.74 2.06
C THR A 174 -24.12 -2.39 3.04
N MET A 175 -23.62 -2.98 4.13
CA MET A 175 -24.43 -3.65 5.14
C MET A 175 -25.42 -2.68 5.83
N ILE A 176 -24.99 -1.44 6.09
CA ILE A 176 -25.87 -0.40 6.63
C ILE A 176 -26.88 0.09 5.59
N ASP A 177 -26.48 0.22 4.32
CA ASP A 177 -27.35 0.65 3.23
C ASP A 177 -28.44 -0.39 2.93
N GLU A 178 -28.11 -1.68 2.93
CA GLU A 178 -29.06 -2.80 2.80
C GLU A 178 -30.08 -2.79 3.97
N ALA A 179 -29.61 -2.57 5.19
CA ALA A 179 -30.46 -2.43 6.37
C ALA A 179 -31.45 -1.26 6.27
N ARG A 180 -31.07 -0.17 5.60
CA ARG A 180 -31.97 0.95 5.35
C ARG A 180 -33.08 0.58 4.37
N HIS A 181 -32.75 -0.11 3.28
CA HIS A 181 -33.71 -0.44 2.22
C HIS A 181 -34.69 -1.54 2.62
N SER A 182 -34.27 -2.52 3.43
CA SER A 182 -35.16 -3.59 3.90
C SER A 182 -36.33 -3.07 4.75
N LYS A 183 -36.14 -1.99 5.51
CA LYS A 183 -37.21 -1.29 6.24
C LYS A 183 -38.21 -0.60 5.30
N SER A 184 -37.74 -0.01 4.19
CA SER A 184 -38.63 0.63 3.20
C SER A 184 -39.63 -0.39 2.64
N SER A 185 -39.16 -1.61 2.32
CA SER A 185 -40.00 -2.67 1.79
C SER A 185 -41.02 -3.24 2.80
N GLN A 186 -40.78 -3.11 4.10
CA GLN A 186 -41.75 -3.51 5.14
C GLN A 186 -42.86 -2.48 5.36
N ASN A 187 -42.62 -1.20 5.05
CA ASN A 187 -43.64 -0.15 5.17
C ASN A 187 -44.58 -0.07 3.96
N ASP A 188 -44.27 -0.78 2.87
CA ASP A 188 -45.02 -0.77 1.61
C ASP A 188 -46.04 -1.93 1.49
N VAL A 189 -46.29 -2.70 2.56
CA VAL A 189 -47.37 -3.69 2.60
C VAL A 189 -48.64 -3.03 3.16
N PRO A 190 -49.70 -2.81 2.35
CA PRO A 190 -50.96 -2.29 2.86
C PRO A 190 -51.66 -3.36 3.71
N ASN A 191 -52.17 -2.95 4.88
CA ASN A 191 -53.21 -3.69 5.61
C ASN A 191 -54.52 -3.73 4.81
#